data_AF-A0A2K0TYN8-F1
#
_entry.id   AF-A0A2K0TYN8-F1
#
_cell.length_a   1.000
_cell.length_b   1.000
_cell.length_c   1.000
_cell.angle_alpha   90.00
_cell.angle_beta   90.00
_cell.angle_gamma   90.00
#
_symmetry.space_group_name_H-M   'P 1'
#
loop_
_entity.id
_entity.type
_entity.pdbx_description
1 polymer ?
#
loop_
_entity_poly.entity_id
_entity_poly.type
_entity_poly.pdbx_seq_one_letter_code
_entity_poly.pdbx_strand_id
1 'polypeptide(L)'
;MEKATAALGQLVKDPVWYLGQGASMVTYPILGPGGIPVLNVVAYVHDEQDSLSLDSLVSEGNKEDVEAAFSQFGSSVKEVIKALPDKLNRWALFDSYVHPLPSYAYGRTVLAGDAAHPSTPHIGSGAGMGIEEALILAELLKSATEHLSASESSAARHKLFEAVFKAYSDIRRPRTQWIVTQSRTIGVMSQGRHEDMGTEFDRYAAYLKEKIGKLEAYDWKDTLRQATDQFERNLENSD
;
A
#
# COMPACT_ATOMS: atom_id res chain seq x y z
N MET A 1 24.81 -4.02 -12.76
CA MET A 1 24.46 -2.78 -13.48
C MET A 1 24.83 -2.80 -14.95
N GLU A 2 26.00 -3.32 -15.36
CA GLU A 2 26.40 -3.32 -16.79
C GLU A 2 25.36 -3.88 -17.75
N LYS A 3 24.82 -5.07 -17.47
CA LYS A 3 23.72 -5.68 -18.26
C LYS A 3 22.48 -4.78 -18.34
N ALA A 4 22.11 -4.14 -17.22
CA ALA A 4 20.97 -3.25 -17.15
C ALA A 4 21.19 -1.94 -17.92
N THR A 5 22.39 -1.36 -17.85
CA THR A 5 22.78 -0.18 -18.64
C THR A 5 22.75 -0.49 -20.13
N ALA A 6 23.20 -1.69 -20.54
CA ALA A 6 23.09 -2.12 -21.94
C ALA A 6 21.63 -2.27 -22.39
N ALA A 7 20.74 -2.75 -21.53
CA ALA A 7 19.32 -2.95 -21.83
C ALA A 7 18.50 -1.65 -21.84
N LEU A 8 18.75 -0.74 -20.89
CA LEU A 8 17.90 0.40 -20.58
C LEU A 8 18.52 1.77 -20.91
N GLY A 9 19.82 1.82 -21.20
CA GLY A 9 20.51 3.08 -21.44
C GLY A 9 20.40 4.03 -20.24
N GLN A 10 19.90 5.25 -20.47
CA GLN A 10 19.75 6.25 -19.40
C GLN A 10 18.64 5.91 -18.41
N LEU A 11 17.63 5.12 -18.81
CA LEU A 11 16.49 4.75 -17.95
C LEU A 11 16.92 3.93 -16.73
N VAL A 12 18.12 3.35 -16.72
CA VAL A 12 18.67 2.61 -15.57
C VAL A 12 18.86 3.48 -14.32
N LYS A 13 18.87 4.81 -14.48
CA LYS A 13 19.10 5.78 -13.41
C LYS A 13 17.80 6.22 -12.72
N ASP A 14 16.66 6.00 -13.36
CA ASP A 14 15.37 6.48 -12.90
C ASP A 14 14.47 5.31 -12.47
N PRO A 15 13.52 5.54 -11.56
CA PRO A 15 12.39 4.63 -11.38
C PRO A 15 11.54 4.61 -12.65
N VAL A 16 11.34 3.44 -13.24
CA VAL A 16 10.55 3.27 -14.46
C VAL A 16 9.47 2.23 -14.24
N TRP A 17 8.25 2.54 -14.66
CA TRP A 17 7.13 1.61 -14.68
C TRP A 17 6.76 1.27 -16.13
N TYR A 18 6.95 0.01 -16.50
CA TYR A 18 6.55 -0.56 -17.78
C TYR A 18 5.15 -1.15 -17.66
N LEU A 19 4.22 -0.66 -18.48
CA LEU A 19 2.82 -1.04 -18.49
C LEU A 19 2.54 -1.91 -19.72
N GLY A 20 1.59 -2.84 -19.62
CA GLY A 20 1.20 -3.68 -20.76
C GLY A 20 0.02 -4.58 -20.42
N GLN A 21 -0.42 -5.41 -21.37
CA GLN A 21 -1.56 -6.30 -21.16
C GLN A 21 -1.16 -7.54 -20.35
N GLY A 22 -1.84 -7.78 -19.23
CA GLY A 22 -1.67 -8.98 -18.38
C GLY A 22 -0.47 -8.94 -17.43
N ALA A 23 0.46 -8.00 -17.58
CA ALA A 23 1.64 -7.84 -16.74
C ALA A 23 2.09 -6.38 -16.65
N SER A 24 2.88 -6.04 -15.64
CA SER A 24 3.57 -4.74 -15.53
C SER A 24 4.88 -4.91 -14.76
N MET A 25 5.87 -4.05 -15.01
CA MET A 25 7.18 -4.16 -14.38
C MET A 25 7.63 -2.81 -13.84
N VAL A 26 8.25 -2.80 -12.66
CA VAL A 26 8.89 -1.62 -12.09
C VAL A 26 10.38 -1.90 -11.93
N THR A 27 11.21 -0.94 -12.32
CA THR A 27 12.66 -1.00 -12.12
C THR A 27 13.17 0.26 -11.46
N TYR A 28 14.13 0.14 -10.54
CA TYR A 28 14.80 1.29 -9.93
C TYR A 28 16.18 0.89 -9.39
N PRO A 29 17.18 1.78 -9.42
CA PRO A 29 18.50 1.49 -8.90
C PRO A 29 18.51 1.46 -7.36
N ILE A 30 19.23 0.51 -6.78
CA ILE A 30 19.50 0.43 -5.34
C ILE A 30 20.99 0.12 -5.09
N LEU A 31 21.42 0.29 -3.85
CA LEU A 31 22.73 -0.22 -3.41
C LEU A 31 22.57 -1.67 -2.97
N GLY A 32 23.24 -2.57 -3.68
CA GLY A 32 23.32 -3.98 -3.35
C GLY A 32 24.41 -4.27 -2.30
N PRO A 33 24.66 -5.57 -2.02
CA PRO A 33 25.73 -5.99 -1.11
C PRO A 33 27.08 -5.36 -1.46
N GLY A 34 27.80 -4.88 -0.44
CA GLY A 34 29.08 -4.20 -0.60
C GLY A 34 29.00 -2.79 -1.21
N GLY A 35 27.81 -2.18 -1.26
CA GLY A 35 27.61 -0.84 -1.82
C GLY A 35 27.65 -0.82 -3.35
N ILE A 36 27.59 -1.99 -4.00
CA ILE A 36 27.63 -2.11 -5.45
C ILE A 36 26.25 -1.73 -6.00
N PRO A 37 26.14 -0.75 -6.91
CA PRO A 37 24.87 -0.43 -7.54
C PRO A 37 24.29 -1.64 -8.26
N VAL A 38 23.00 -1.91 -8.06
CA VAL A 38 22.21 -2.94 -8.75
C VAL A 38 20.86 -2.36 -9.16
N LEU A 39 20.22 -2.97 -10.16
CA LEU A 39 18.88 -2.60 -10.56
C LEU A 39 17.90 -3.54 -9.86
N ASN A 40 17.02 -2.99 -9.02
CA ASN A 40 15.89 -3.75 -8.51
C ASN A 40 14.83 -3.90 -9.61
N VAL A 41 14.25 -5.08 -9.72
CA VAL A 41 13.20 -5.39 -10.71
C VAL A 41 12.04 -6.05 -9.96
N VAL A 42 10.83 -5.51 -10.14
CA VAL A 42 9.58 -6.10 -9.65
C VAL A 42 8.69 -6.35 -10.86
N ALA A 43 8.43 -7.60 -11.18
CA ALA A 43 7.52 -8.01 -12.24
C ALA A 43 6.18 -8.45 -11.63
N TYR A 44 5.13 -7.72 -11.95
CA TYR A 44 3.76 -8.06 -11.58
C TYR A 44 3.12 -8.86 -12.72
N VAL A 45 2.73 -10.09 -12.43
CA VAL A 45 2.05 -10.98 -13.36
C VAL A 45 0.67 -11.28 -12.81
N HIS A 46 -0.34 -11.25 -13.66
CA HIS A 46 -1.65 -11.73 -13.24
C HIS A 46 -1.66 -13.26 -13.18
N ASP A 47 -2.05 -13.79 -12.02
CA ASP A 47 -2.39 -15.19 -11.85
C ASP A 47 -3.90 -15.39 -12.00
N GLU A 48 -4.34 -16.16 -13.00
CA GLU A 48 -5.73 -16.56 -13.19
C GLU A 48 -6.12 -17.76 -12.31
N GLN A 49 -5.15 -18.44 -11.70
CA GLN A 49 -5.38 -19.62 -10.88
C GLN A 49 -5.63 -19.22 -9.42
N ASP A 50 -6.81 -19.55 -8.89
CA ASP A 50 -7.17 -19.32 -7.48
C ASP A 50 -6.65 -20.47 -6.59
N SER A 51 -5.36 -20.76 -6.70
CA SER A 51 -4.70 -21.88 -5.97
C SER A 51 -3.69 -21.39 -4.93
N LEU A 52 -3.67 -20.09 -4.64
CA LEU A 52 -2.71 -19.50 -3.71
C LEU A 52 -3.07 -19.87 -2.27
N SER A 53 -2.12 -20.47 -1.54
CA SER A 53 -2.25 -20.76 -0.11
C SER A 53 -1.68 -19.63 0.74
N LEU A 54 -2.33 -19.34 1.86
CA LEU A 54 -1.80 -18.44 2.89
C LEU A 54 -0.61 -19.04 3.66
N ASP A 55 -0.39 -20.35 3.56
CA ASP A 55 0.70 -21.04 4.26
C ASP A 55 2.08 -20.74 3.65
N SER A 56 2.13 -20.28 2.39
CA SER A 56 3.36 -19.92 1.69
C SER A 56 3.11 -18.78 0.72
N LEU A 57 3.28 -17.55 1.23
CA LEU A 57 3.13 -16.32 0.43
C LEU A 57 4.36 -16.03 -0.45
N VAL A 58 5.47 -16.72 -0.19
CA VAL A 58 6.72 -16.62 -0.96
C VAL A 58 7.15 -18.01 -1.39
N SER A 59 7.36 -18.17 -2.69
CA SER A 59 7.81 -19.41 -3.32
C SER A 59 8.94 -19.14 -4.30
N GLU A 60 9.62 -20.19 -4.75
CA GLU A 60 10.54 -20.10 -5.88
C GLU A 60 9.73 -19.82 -7.15
N GLY A 61 10.06 -18.74 -7.85
CA GLY A 61 9.55 -18.40 -9.17
C GLY A 61 10.62 -18.63 -10.22
N ASN A 62 10.20 -18.75 -11.48
CA ASN A 62 11.11 -19.04 -12.57
C ASN A 62 11.10 -17.89 -13.59
N LYS A 63 12.24 -17.66 -14.22
CA LYS A 63 12.38 -16.63 -15.27
C LYS A 63 11.47 -16.88 -16.46
N GLU A 64 11.23 -18.15 -16.82
CA GLU A 64 10.38 -18.55 -17.94
C GLU A 64 8.94 -18.03 -17.80
N ASP A 65 8.40 -17.99 -16.57
CA ASP A 65 7.06 -17.46 -16.30
C ASP A 65 7.00 -15.95 -16.61
N VAL A 66 8.07 -15.22 -16.26
CA VAL A 66 8.21 -13.79 -16.56
C VAL A 66 8.39 -13.59 -18.07
N GLU A 67 9.21 -14.41 -18.74
CA GLU A 67 9.37 -14.35 -20.19
C GLU A 67 8.04 -14.56 -20.94
N ALA A 68 7.23 -15.53 -20.50
CA ALA A 68 5.91 -15.80 -21.06
C ALA A 68 4.96 -14.60 -20.85
N ALA A 69 4.86 -14.09 -19.62
CA ALA A 69 3.98 -12.98 -19.26
C ALA A 69 4.34 -11.67 -19.98
N PHE A 70 5.62 -11.45 -20.27
CA PHE A 70 6.09 -10.24 -20.95
C PHE A 70 6.42 -10.46 -22.44
N SER A 71 5.96 -11.57 -23.04
CA SER A 71 6.25 -11.94 -24.43
C SER A 71 5.85 -10.88 -25.47
N GLN A 72 4.82 -10.08 -25.18
CA GLN A 72 4.34 -9.01 -26.05
C GLN A 72 5.01 -7.65 -25.80
N PHE A 73 5.87 -7.53 -24.78
CA PHE A 73 6.53 -6.27 -24.46
C PHE A 73 7.67 -5.92 -25.45
N GLY A 74 8.05 -4.65 -25.44
CA GLY A 74 9.15 -4.11 -26.24
C GLY A 74 10.53 -4.68 -25.87
N SER A 75 11.51 -4.46 -26.75
CA SER A 75 12.86 -5.02 -26.63
C SER A 75 13.55 -4.67 -25.31
N SER A 76 13.44 -3.43 -24.82
CA SER A 76 14.06 -3.01 -23.56
C SER A 76 13.64 -3.87 -22.37
N VAL A 77 12.34 -4.20 -22.25
CA VAL A 77 11.83 -5.07 -21.18
C VAL A 77 12.34 -6.49 -21.35
N LYS A 78 12.36 -7.01 -22.58
CA LYS A 78 12.90 -8.34 -22.88
C LYS A 78 14.39 -8.45 -22.53
N GLU A 79 15.19 -7.41 -22.78
CA GLU A 79 16.61 -7.38 -22.40
C GLU A 79 16.81 -7.32 -20.87
N VAL A 80 15.94 -6.61 -20.13
CA VAL A 80 15.94 -6.67 -18.67
C VAL A 80 15.65 -8.10 -18.18
N ILE A 81 14.62 -8.75 -18.73
CA ILE A 81 14.23 -10.11 -18.35
C ILE A 81 15.37 -11.09 -18.65
N LYS A 82 16.03 -10.99 -19.82
CA LYS A 82 17.20 -11.81 -20.14
C LYS A 82 18.34 -11.67 -19.11
N ALA A 83 18.48 -10.50 -18.49
CA ALA A 83 19.49 -10.25 -17.47
C ALA A 83 19.13 -10.79 -16.08
N LEU A 84 17.88 -11.18 -15.84
CA LEU A 84 17.44 -11.81 -14.59
C LEU A 84 18.07 -13.19 -14.39
N PRO A 85 18.29 -13.61 -13.13
CA PRO A 85 18.67 -14.99 -12.81
C PRO A 85 17.52 -15.95 -13.15
N ASP A 86 17.85 -17.23 -13.36
CA ASP A 86 16.86 -18.25 -13.73
C ASP A 86 15.87 -18.53 -12.60
N LYS A 87 16.35 -18.49 -11.35
CA LYS A 87 15.55 -18.59 -10.12
C LYS A 87 15.23 -17.22 -9.56
N LEU A 88 13.95 -17.00 -9.28
CA LEU A 88 13.38 -15.77 -8.76
C LEU A 88 12.60 -16.05 -7.47
N ASN A 89 12.25 -14.99 -6.75
CA ASN A 89 11.27 -15.07 -5.67
C ASN A 89 9.90 -14.69 -6.24
N ARG A 90 8.92 -15.57 -6.10
CA ARG A 90 7.52 -15.30 -6.42
C ARG A 90 6.77 -14.95 -5.14
N TRP A 91 6.07 -13.81 -5.15
CA TRP A 91 5.36 -13.27 -4.01
C TRP A 91 3.88 -13.19 -4.35
N ALA A 92 3.05 -13.88 -3.58
CA ALA A 92 1.60 -13.74 -3.66
C ALA A 92 1.19 -12.41 -3.00
N LEU A 93 0.41 -11.59 -3.70
CA LEU A 93 -0.04 -10.29 -3.20
C LEU A 93 -1.46 -10.41 -2.65
N PHE A 94 -1.61 -10.22 -1.35
CA PHE A 94 -2.89 -10.18 -0.65
C PHE A 94 -3.17 -8.77 -0.13
N ASP A 95 -4.45 -8.43 0.01
CA ASP A 95 -4.92 -7.18 0.56
C ASP A 95 -6.28 -7.37 1.27
N SER A 96 -6.81 -6.29 1.83
CA SER A 96 -8.14 -6.25 2.47
C SER A 96 -9.25 -5.71 1.56
N TYR A 97 -9.00 -5.55 0.26
CA TYR A 97 -9.92 -4.85 -0.65
C TYR A 97 -11.30 -5.51 -0.73
N VAL A 98 -11.35 -6.85 -0.79
CA VAL A 98 -12.60 -7.60 -0.96
C VAL A 98 -13.45 -7.57 0.31
N HIS A 99 -12.80 -7.58 1.49
CA HIS A 99 -13.44 -7.62 2.79
C HIS A 99 -12.80 -6.58 3.73
N PRO A 100 -13.03 -5.27 3.49
CA PRO A 100 -12.47 -4.23 4.35
C PRO A 100 -13.14 -4.28 5.73
N LEU A 101 -12.37 -3.99 6.79
CA LEU A 101 -12.92 -4.00 8.14
C LEU A 101 -14.00 -2.92 8.32
N PRO A 102 -15.13 -3.22 8.99
CA PRO A 102 -16.16 -2.22 9.26
C PRO A 102 -15.74 -1.21 10.35
N SER A 103 -14.82 -1.61 11.22
CA SER A 103 -14.24 -0.79 12.29
C SER A 103 -12.81 -1.26 12.57
N TYR A 104 -11.93 -0.34 12.97
CA TYR A 104 -10.59 -0.66 13.47
C TYR A 104 -10.53 -0.76 15.00
N ALA A 105 -11.65 -0.48 15.68
CA ALA A 105 -11.73 -0.46 17.13
C ALA A 105 -12.87 -1.31 17.67
N TYR A 106 -12.61 -1.97 18.79
CA TYR A 106 -13.60 -2.68 19.60
C TYR A 106 -13.19 -2.64 21.08
N GLY A 107 -14.03 -2.03 21.92
CA GLY A 107 -13.72 -1.84 23.34
C GLY A 107 -12.39 -1.09 23.52
N ARG A 108 -11.45 -1.74 24.22
CA ARG A 108 -10.09 -1.21 24.45
C ARG A 108 -9.03 -1.80 23.52
N THR A 109 -9.46 -2.32 22.37
CA THR A 109 -8.57 -2.90 21.36
C THR A 109 -8.70 -2.11 20.07
N VAL A 110 -7.55 -1.85 19.45
CA VAL A 110 -7.46 -1.15 18.17
C VAL A 110 -6.50 -1.89 17.24
N LEU A 111 -6.83 -1.91 15.95
CA LEU A 111 -5.97 -2.39 14.86
C LEU A 111 -5.40 -1.20 14.11
N ALA A 112 -4.12 -1.28 13.72
CA ALA A 112 -3.43 -0.24 12.96
C ALA A 112 -2.43 -0.87 11.97
N GLY A 113 -2.02 -0.11 10.94
CA GLY A 113 -1.16 -0.60 9.88
C GLY A 113 -1.77 -1.78 9.11
N ASP A 114 -0.92 -2.71 8.66
CA ASP A 114 -1.34 -3.88 7.88
C ASP A 114 -2.28 -4.84 8.65
N ALA A 115 -2.42 -4.70 9.97
CA ALA A 115 -3.45 -5.45 10.71
C ALA A 115 -4.87 -4.90 10.45
N ALA A 116 -5.00 -3.62 10.06
CA ALA A 116 -6.26 -2.95 9.79
C ALA A 116 -6.54 -2.80 8.29
N HIS A 117 -5.52 -2.54 7.47
CA HIS A 117 -5.67 -2.21 6.05
C HIS A 117 -4.49 -2.70 5.19
N PRO A 118 -4.20 -4.01 5.18
CA PRO A 118 -3.18 -4.55 4.28
C PRO A 118 -3.54 -4.18 2.83
N SER A 119 -2.54 -3.73 2.07
CA SER A 119 -2.69 -3.18 0.72
C SER A 119 -1.69 -3.79 -0.25
N THR A 120 -2.06 -3.84 -1.53
CA THR A 120 -1.06 -4.12 -2.58
C THR A 120 -0.02 -2.99 -2.65
N PRO A 121 1.21 -3.23 -3.13
CA PRO A 121 2.29 -2.25 -3.05
C PRO A 121 2.27 -1.21 -4.18
N HIS A 122 1.28 -1.21 -5.08
CA HIS A 122 1.30 -0.41 -6.32
C HIS A 122 1.33 1.12 -6.10
N ILE A 123 0.83 1.62 -4.96
CA ILE A 123 0.97 3.03 -4.57
C ILE A 123 2.21 3.28 -3.68
N GLY A 124 2.78 2.24 -3.08
CA GLY A 124 3.94 2.38 -2.18
C GLY A 124 3.66 3.13 -0.88
N SER A 125 2.40 3.25 -0.45
CA SER A 125 2.00 4.05 0.73
C SER A 125 1.64 3.21 1.97
N GLY A 126 1.70 1.88 1.92
CA GLY A 126 1.34 1.00 3.06
C GLY A 126 2.01 1.39 4.38
N ALA A 127 3.33 1.49 4.40
CA ALA A 127 4.07 1.93 5.59
C ALA A 127 3.74 3.38 5.99
N GLY A 128 3.52 4.26 5.00
CA GLY A 128 3.11 5.64 5.24
C GLY A 128 1.77 5.73 5.99
N MET A 129 0.79 4.92 5.60
CA MET A 129 -0.49 4.83 6.31
C MET A 129 -0.30 4.45 7.79
N GLY A 130 0.55 3.45 8.08
CA GLY A 130 0.86 3.06 9.45
C GLY A 130 1.52 4.16 10.27
N ILE A 131 2.41 4.95 9.66
CA ILE A 131 3.04 6.11 10.31
C ILE A 131 2.00 7.21 10.60
N GLU A 132 1.12 7.52 9.64
CA GLU A 132 0.03 8.50 9.83
C GLU A 132 -0.88 8.08 11.01
N GLU A 133 -1.16 6.79 11.13
CA GLU A 133 -1.99 6.25 12.22
C GLU A 133 -1.30 6.26 13.57
N ALA A 134 -0.01 5.93 13.62
CA ALA A 134 0.77 6.00 14.85
C ALA A 134 0.77 7.42 15.43
N LEU A 135 0.90 8.44 14.57
CA LEU A 135 0.79 9.85 14.97
C LEU A 135 -0.59 10.17 15.58
N ILE A 136 -1.67 9.78 14.90
CA ILE A 136 -3.03 10.09 15.36
C ILE A 136 -3.37 9.35 16.66
N LEU A 137 -3.00 8.07 16.78
CA LEU A 137 -3.18 7.31 18.01
C LEU A 137 -2.38 7.93 19.17
N ALA A 138 -1.13 8.33 18.93
CA ALA A 138 -0.29 8.94 19.96
C ALA A 138 -0.91 10.24 20.50
N GLU A 139 -1.41 11.12 19.64
CA GLU A 139 -2.03 12.37 20.08
C GLU A 139 -3.36 12.12 20.80
N LEU A 140 -4.22 11.24 20.28
CA LEU A 140 -5.48 10.92 20.95
C LEU A 140 -5.27 10.28 22.34
N LEU A 141 -4.28 9.39 22.46
CA LEU A 141 -3.92 8.79 23.75
C LEU A 141 -3.37 9.83 24.71
N LYS A 142 -2.57 10.79 24.22
CA LYS A 142 -2.10 11.92 25.03
C LYS A 142 -3.27 12.78 25.50
N SER A 143 -4.18 13.19 24.62
CA SER A 143 -5.38 13.95 25.02
C SER A 143 -6.20 13.18 26.06
N ALA A 144 -6.40 11.88 25.88
CA ALA A 144 -7.08 11.07 26.87
C ALA A 144 -6.36 11.04 28.23
N THR A 145 -5.02 11.01 28.28
CA THR A 145 -4.29 11.09 29.55
C THR A 145 -4.47 12.42 30.26
N GLU A 146 -4.75 13.51 29.54
CA GLU A 146 -5.05 14.82 30.13
C GLU A 146 -6.43 14.84 30.81
N HIS A 147 -7.36 13.98 30.36
CA HIS A 147 -8.67 13.76 30.99
C HIS A 147 -8.63 12.81 32.19
N LEU A 148 -7.50 12.14 32.46
CA LEU A 148 -7.37 11.22 33.59
C LEU A 148 -6.88 11.95 34.85
N SER A 149 -7.66 11.88 35.93
CA SER A 149 -7.18 12.10 37.29
C SER A 149 -6.53 10.84 37.91
N ALA A 150 -5.91 11.01 39.09
CA ALA A 150 -5.28 9.90 39.80
C ALA A 150 -6.29 8.89 40.40
N SER A 151 -7.57 9.25 40.50
CA SER A 151 -8.62 8.44 41.15
C SER A 151 -9.69 7.90 40.21
N GLU A 152 -9.48 7.90 38.89
CA GLU A 152 -10.48 7.40 37.93
C GLU A 152 -10.81 5.93 38.19
N SER A 153 -12.10 5.63 38.16
CA SER A 153 -12.58 4.25 38.18
C SER A 153 -12.17 3.50 36.90
N SER A 154 -12.06 2.18 36.99
CA SER A 154 -11.79 1.32 35.81
C SER A 154 -12.84 1.52 34.71
N ALA A 155 -14.11 1.73 35.09
CA ALA A 155 -15.21 1.97 34.16
C ALA A 155 -15.05 3.31 33.41
N ALA A 156 -14.65 4.37 34.10
CA ALA A 156 -14.37 5.66 33.47
C ALA A 156 -13.20 5.56 32.47
N ARG A 157 -12.11 4.86 32.84
CA ARG A 157 -10.99 4.61 31.92
C ARG A 157 -11.43 3.80 30.71
N HIS A 158 -12.31 2.82 30.89
CA HIS A 158 -12.83 2.01 29.79
C HIS A 158 -13.56 2.87 28.77
N LYS A 159 -14.54 3.68 29.22
CA LYS A 159 -15.27 4.62 28.36
C LYS A 159 -14.35 5.58 27.62
N LEU A 160 -13.35 6.12 28.33
CA LEU A 160 -12.37 7.04 27.75
C LEU A 160 -11.59 6.39 26.60
N PHE A 161 -11.05 5.17 26.79
CA PHE A 161 -10.33 4.47 25.73
C PHE A 161 -11.24 4.02 24.59
N GLU A 162 -12.49 3.66 24.85
CA GLU A 162 -13.48 3.39 23.81
C GLU A 162 -13.73 4.63 22.95
N ALA A 163 -13.88 5.81 23.57
CA ALA A 163 -14.06 7.08 22.86
C ALA A 163 -12.85 7.42 21.97
N VAL A 164 -11.63 7.23 22.48
CA VAL A 164 -10.37 7.38 21.72
C VAL A 164 -10.32 6.46 20.51
N PHE A 165 -10.47 5.15 20.71
CA PHE A 165 -10.30 4.19 19.64
C PHE A 165 -11.41 4.28 18.60
N LYS A 166 -12.64 4.64 19.03
CA LYS A 166 -13.72 4.96 18.11
C LYS A 166 -13.39 6.19 17.25
N ALA A 167 -12.88 7.27 17.85
CA ALA A 167 -12.49 8.47 17.09
C ALA A 167 -11.38 8.17 16.08
N TYR A 168 -10.35 7.42 16.48
CA TYR A 168 -9.32 6.93 15.58
C TYR A 168 -9.92 6.14 14.40
N SER A 169 -10.75 5.13 14.69
CA SER A 169 -11.36 4.28 13.67
C SER A 169 -12.19 5.09 12.68
N ASP A 170 -13.03 6.01 13.16
CA ASP A 170 -13.91 6.82 12.33
C ASP A 170 -13.14 7.76 11.39
N ILE A 171 -12.04 8.35 11.87
CA ILE A 171 -11.23 9.29 11.09
C ILE A 171 -10.27 8.58 10.12
N ARG A 172 -9.67 7.47 10.52
CA ARG A 172 -8.62 6.80 9.74
C ARG A 172 -9.15 5.84 8.70
N ARG A 173 -10.25 5.14 9.00
CA ARG A 173 -10.79 4.09 8.14
C ARG A 173 -11.14 4.57 6.72
N PRO A 174 -11.81 5.72 6.51
CA PRO A 174 -12.15 6.17 5.16
C PRO A 174 -10.91 6.41 4.28
N ARG A 175 -9.85 7.02 4.84
CA ARG A 175 -8.62 7.30 4.09
C ARG A 175 -7.85 6.03 3.75
N THR A 176 -7.62 5.19 4.75
CA THR A 176 -6.81 3.96 4.57
C THR A 176 -7.48 2.97 3.61
N GLN A 177 -8.80 2.78 3.71
CA GLN A 177 -9.54 1.92 2.78
C GLN A 177 -9.62 2.51 1.36
N TRP A 178 -9.67 3.84 1.24
CA TRP A 178 -9.53 4.50 -0.06
C TRP A 178 -8.15 4.19 -0.69
N ILE A 179 -7.06 4.27 0.09
CA ILE A 179 -5.71 3.94 -0.41
C ILE A 179 -5.61 2.46 -0.81
N VAL A 180 -6.11 1.52 0.00
CA VAL A 180 -6.17 0.09 -0.35
C VAL A 180 -6.87 -0.10 -1.69
N THR A 181 -8.03 0.54 -1.86
CA THR A 181 -8.81 0.51 -3.10
C THR A 181 -8.01 1.05 -4.27
N GLN A 182 -7.43 2.25 -4.14
CA GLN A 182 -6.67 2.86 -5.23
C GLN A 182 -5.45 2.01 -5.59
N SER A 183 -4.79 1.38 -4.61
CA SER A 183 -3.60 0.57 -4.86
C SER A 183 -3.94 -0.66 -5.70
N ARG A 184 -5.04 -1.35 -5.38
CA ARG A 184 -5.51 -2.47 -6.20
C ARG A 184 -5.95 -2.03 -7.58
N THR A 185 -6.71 -0.94 -7.68
CA THR A 185 -7.18 -0.38 -8.95
C THR A 185 -6.01 -0.01 -9.87
N ILE A 186 -4.99 0.68 -9.35
CA ILE A 186 -3.77 1.03 -10.09
C ILE A 186 -3.03 -0.23 -10.53
N GLY A 187 -2.91 -1.24 -9.68
CA GLY A 187 -2.31 -2.52 -10.04
C GLY A 187 -2.99 -3.16 -11.25
N VAL A 188 -4.32 -3.25 -11.23
CA VAL A 188 -5.13 -3.78 -12.35
C VAL A 188 -4.97 -2.94 -13.62
N MET A 189 -5.00 -1.61 -13.49
CA MET A 189 -4.83 -0.68 -14.62
C MET A 189 -3.44 -0.77 -15.25
N SER A 190 -2.39 -0.93 -14.42
CA SER A 190 -1.01 -1.05 -14.89
C SER A 190 -0.80 -2.26 -15.81
N GLN A 191 -1.67 -3.27 -15.67
CA GLN A 191 -1.69 -4.50 -16.46
C GLN A 191 -2.72 -4.45 -17.61
N GLY A 192 -3.29 -3.28 -17.93
CA GLY A 192 -4.26 -3.15 -19.03
C GLY A 192 -5.57 -3.90 -18.81
N ARG A 193 -5.90 -4.21 -17.55
CA ARG A 193 -7.02 -5.11 -17.21
C ARG A 193 -8.23 -4.43 -16.59
N HIS A 194 -8.20 -3.11 -16.47
CA HIS A 194 -9.33 -2.37 -15.94
C HIS A 194 -10.44 -2.28 -17.00
N GLU A 195 -11.66 -2.73 -16.67
CA GLU A 195 -12.78 -2.85 -17.61
C GLU A 195 -13.05 -1.54 -18.38
N ASP A 196 -13.03 -0.39 -17.70
CA ASP A 196 -13.35 0.90 -18.33
C ASP A 196 -12.18 1.58 -19.08
N MET A 197 -10.93 1.19 -18.78
CA MET A 197 -9.75 1.86 -19.34
C MET A 197 -9.00 1.00 -20.35
N GLY A 198 -9.05 -0.33 -20.24
CA GLY A 198 -8.31 -1.24 -21.10
C GLY A 198 -6.84 -0.82 -21.23
N THR A 199 -6.43 -0.51 -22.47
CA THR A 199 -5.06 -0.09 -22.83
C THR A 199 -4.93 1.41 -23.12
N GLU A 200 -5.86 2.26 -22.68
CA GLU A 200 -5.80 3.72 -22.88
C GLU A 200 -4.82 4.38 -21.88
N PHE A 201 -3.51 4.21 -22.11
CA PHE A 201 -2.47 4.61 -21.15
C PHE A 201 -2.42 6.11 -20.82
N ASP A 202 -2.88 7.01 -21.71
CA ASP A 202 -2.97 8.44 -21.40
C ASP A 202 -4.03 8.72 -20.33
N ARG A 203 -5.17 8.01 -20.37
CA ARG A 203 -6.18 8.09 -19.32
C ARG A 203 -5.67 7.49 -18.03
N TYR A 204 -4.91 6.39 -18.10
CA TYR A 204 -4.23 5.84 -16.92
C TYR A 204 -3.26 6.85 -16.31
N ALA A 205 -2.43 7.53 -17.11
CA ALA A 205 -1.51 8.54 -16.62
C ALA A 205 -2.25 9.72 -15.95
N ALA A 206 -3.37 10.17 -16.54
CA ALA A 206 -4.21 11.21 -15.95
C ALA A 206 -4.84 10.77 -14.63
N TYR A 207 -5.37 9.54 -14.58
CA TYR A 207 -5.93 8.94 -13.37
C TYR A 207 -4.87 8.84 -12.27
N LEU A 208 -3.69 8.29 -12.59
CA LEU A 208 -2.59 8.14 -11.65
C LEU A 208 -2.16 9.50 -11.09
N LYS A 209 -2.00 10.51 -11.97
CA LYS A 209 -1.66 11.88 -11.55
C LYS A 209 -2.68 12.46 -10.58
N GLU A 210 -3.98 12.26 -10.83
CA GLU A 210 -5.04 12.71 -9.93
C GLU A 210 -4.96 12.01 -8.56
N LYS A 211 -4.85 10.67 -8.55
CA LYS A 211 -4.87 9.90 -7.29
C LYS A 211 -3.60 10.10 -6.46
N ILE A 212 -2.43 10.14 -7.09
CA ILE A 212 -1.17 10.46 -6.42
C ILE A 212 -1.19 11.90 -5.91
N GLY A 213 -1.68 12.86 -6.69
CA GLY A 213 -1.85 14.24 -6.22
C GLY A 213 -2.74 14.34 -4.98
N LYS A 214 -3.85 13.57 -4.92
CA LYS A 214 -4.71 13.49 -3.73
C LYS A 214 -4.02 12.80 -2.53
N LEU A 215 -3.19 11.79 -2.78
CA LEU A 215 -2.42 11.12 -1.73
C LEU A 215 -1.41 12.09 -1.10
N GLU A 216 -0.68 12.84 -1.92
CA GLU A 216 0.36 13.80 -1.53
C GLU A 216 -0.22 15.06 -0.88
N ALA A 217 -1.37 15.54 -1.34
CA ALA A 217 -2.07 16.70 -0.78
C ALA A 217 -2.73 16.43 0.60
N TYR A 218 -2.37 15.34 1.26
CA TYR A 218 -2.94 14.96 2.55
C TYR A 218 -2.58 15.95 3.66
N ASP A 219 -3.59 16.61 4.20
CA ASP A 219 -3.46 17.46 5.38
C ASP A 219 -3.58 16.63 6.65
N TRP A 220 -2.43 16.11 7.11
CA TRP A 220 -2.35 15.35 8.35
C TRP A 220 -2.64 16.20 9.59
N LYS A 221 -2.43 17.52 9.54
CA LYS A 221 -2.71 18.42 10.68
C LYS A 221 -4.19 18.63 10.85
N ASP A 222 -4.90 18.85 9.73
CA ASP A 222 -6.36 18.91 9.76
C ASP A 222 -6.96 17.59 10.23
N THR A 223 -6.44 16.46 9.74
CA THR A 223 -6.90 15.13 10.18
C THR A 223 -6.65 14.90 11.67
N LEU A 224 -5.51 15.35 12.21
CA LEU A 224 -5.21 15.30 13.63
C LEU A 224 -6.23 16.09 14.45
N ARG A 225 -6.54 17.33 14.01
CA ARG A 225 -7.58 18.16 14.63
C ARG A 225 -8.95 17.48 14.59
N GLN A 226 -9.36 16.97 13.44
CA GLN A 226 -10.63 16.25 13.29
C GLN A 226 -10.71 15.04 14.23
N ALA A 227 -9.60 14.33 14.44
CA ALA A 227 -9.53 13.22 15.38
C ALA A 227 -9.74 13.66 16.81
N THR A 228 -9.02 14.69 17.27
CA THR A 228 -9.21 15.25 18.61
C THR A 228 -10.63 15.77 18.81
N ASP A 229 -11.18 16.52 17.85
CA ASP A 229 -12.56 17.01 17.91
C ASP A 229 -13.58 15.84 17.95
N GLN A 230 -13.32 14.75 17.21
CA GLN A 230 -14.18 13.56 17.22
C GLN A 230 -14.10 12.81 18.54
N PHE A 231 -12.92 12.78 19.17
CA PHE A 231 -12.73 12.22 20.50
C PHE A 231 -13.54 12.97 21.55
N GLU A 232 -13.46 14.31 21.59
CA GLU A 232 -14.27 15.13 22.51
C GLU A 232 -15.78 14.91 22.28
N ARG A 233 -16.23 14.89 21.02
CA ARG A 233 -17.63 14.54 20.69
C ARG A 233 -18.03 13.16 21.17
N ASN A 234 -17.15 12.17 21.10
CA ASN A 234 -17.47 10.82 21.56
C ASN A 234 -17.62 10.78 23.09
N LEU A 235 -16.87 11.60 23.84
CA LEU A 235 -17.02 11.73 25.29
C LEU A 235 -18.37 12.34 25.66
N GLU A 236 -18.75 13.45 25.02
CA GLU A 236 -20.03 14.14 25.29
C GLU A 236 -21.26 13.25 25.04
N ASN A 237 -21.19 12.35 24.05
CA ASN A 237 -22.29 11.46 23.68
C ASN A 237 -22.32 10.13 24.48
N SER A 238 -21.40 9.94 25.43
CA SER A 238 -21.26 8.71 26.24
C SER A 238 -21.88 8.79 27.64
N ASP A 239 -22.54 9.90 27.94
CA ASP A 239 -23.32 10.19 29.16
C ASP A 239 -24.83 9.96 28.94
#